data_AF-A0A8X7CLH3-F1
#
_entry.id   AF-A0A8X7CLH3-F1
#
_cell.length_a   1.000
_cell.length_b   1.000
_cell.length_c   1.000
_cell.angle_alpha   90.00
_cell.angle_beta   90.00
_cell.angle_gamma   90.00
#
_symmetry.space_group_name_H-M   'P 1'
#
loop_
_entity.id
_entity.type
_entity.pdbx_description
1 polymer ?
#
loop_
_entity_poly.entity_id
_entity_poly.type
_entity_poly.pdbx_seq_one_letter_code
_entity_poly.pdbx_strand_id
1 'polypeptide(L)'
;MSPCDISEINDNDLYLREFKKSDPVCLVTQNVELLPIINKCSSFVKLKRILAWCLRFKENARNPPSQRTIGSLTATELSRALICLIRNVQSVHFPLEIQCLLKGKQLYPVQVVY
;
A
#
# COMPACT_ATOMS: atom_id res chain seq x y z
N MET A 1 -29.47 30.40 -54.41
CA MET A 1 -28.05 30.00 -54.25
C MET A 1 -27.48 30.89 -53.17
N SER A 2 -27.41 30.39 -51.93
CA SER A 2 -26.72 31.10 -50.84
C SER A 2 -25.29 30.58 -50.76
N PRO A 3 -24.27 31.44 -50.56
CA PRO A 3 -22.88 31.01 -50.47
C PRO A 3 -22.66 30.25 -49.17
N CYS A 4 -21.96 29.12 -49.23
CA CYS A 4 -21.54 28.39 -48.04
C CYS A 4 -20.48 29.23 -47.30
N ASP A 5 -20.78 29.66 -46.08
CA ASP A 5 -19.82 30.26 -45.17
C ASP A 5 -18.75 29.22 -44.80
N ILE A 6 -17.61 29.29 -45.48
CA ILE A 6 -16.39 28.60 -45.06
C ILE A 6 -15.82 29.43 -43.91
N SER A 7 -16.39 29.23 -42.72
CA SER A 7 -15.71 29.62 -41.50
C SER A 7 -14.45 28.77 -41.41
N GLU A 8 -13.29 29.42 -41.53
CA GLU A 8 -11.98 28.82 -41.33
C GLU A 8 -12.00 28.07 -40.00
N ILE A 9 -11.96 26.74 -40.08
CA ILE A 9 -11.84 25.88 -38.91
C ILE A 9 -10.49 26.24 -38.31
N ASN A 10 -10.51 26.92 -37.16
CA ASN A 10 -9.33 27.23 -36.37
C ASN A 10 -8.59 25.91 -36.08
N ASP A 11 -7.50 25.64 -36.81
CA ASP A 11 -6.74 24.38 -36.76
C ASP A 11 -6.30 24.02 -35.33
N ASN A 12 -6.14 25.03 -34.45
CA ASN A 12 -5.84 24.82 -33.04
C ASN A 12 -6.93 24.05 -32.27
N ASP A 13 -8.21 24.27 -32.58
CA ASP A 13 -9.32 23.60 -31.89
C ASP A 13 -9.49 22.15 -32.34
N LEU A 14 -9.08 21.83 -33.57
CA LEU A 14 -9.03 20.46 -34.06
C LEU A 14 -7.91 19.67 -33.37
N TYR A 15 -6.74 20.29 -33.21
CA TYR A 15 -5.57 19.70 -32.56
C TYR A 15 -5.82 19.32 -31.09
N LEU A 16 -6.58 20.15 -30.35
CA LEU A 16 -6.90 19.90 -28.95
C LEU A 16 -7.90 18.75 -28.74
N ARG A 17 -8.69 18.36 -29.75
CA ARG A 17 -9.69 17.28 -29.66
C ARG A 17 -9.07 15.88 -29.77
N GLU A 18 -7.90 15.76 -30.38
CA GLU A 18 -7.21 14.48 -30.55
C GLU A 18 -6.40 14.04 -29.32
N PHE A 19 -6.21 14.94 -28.34
CA PHE A 19 -5.63 14.55 -27.05
C PHE A 19 -6.62 13.68 -26.28
N LYS A 20 -6.36 12.38 -26.31
CA LYS A 20 -7.01 11.42 -25.41
C LYS A 20 -6.78 11.89 -23.97
N LYS A 21 -7.85 12.25 -23.25
CA LYS A 21 -7.80 12.50 -21.80
C LYS A 21 -7.23 11.23 -21.14
N SER A 22 -5.96 11.29 -20.75
CA SER A 22 -5.32 10.21 -19.99
C SER A 22 -5.56 10.50 -18.53
N ASP A 23 -6.10 9.53 -17.80
CA ASP A 23 -6.06 9.60 -16.34
C ASP A 23 -4.60 9.72 -15.90
N PRO A 24 -4.30 10.55 -14.88
CA PRO A 24 -2.95 10.67 -14.37
C PRO A 24 -2.49 9.33 -13.81
N VAL A 25 -1.52 8.70 -14.48
CA VAL A 25 -0.88 7.47 -14.01
C VAL A 25 0.30 7.87 -13.12
N CYS A 26 0.24 7.51 -11.85
CA CYS A 26 1.36 7.63 -10.93
C CYS A 26 2.02 6.25 -10.75
N LEU A 27 3.26 6.11 -11.21
CA LEU A 27 4.08 4.94 -10.87
C LEU A 27 4.60 5.12 -9.44
N VAL A 28 4.11 4.29 -8.53
CA VAL A 28 4.61 4.22 -7.14
C VAL A 28 5.53 3.02 -7.02
N THR A 29 6.82 3.25 -6.80
CA THR A 29 7.75 2.19 -6.41
C THR A 29 7.69 2.03 -4.88
N GLN A 30 7.30 0.83 -4.41
CA GLN A 30 7.39 0.50 -2.99
C GLN A 30 8.67 -0.29 -2.76
N ASN A 31 9.72 0.40 -2.31
CA ASN A 31 10.81 -0.28 -1.63
C ASN A 31 10.25 -0.79 -0.30
N VAL A 32 10.40 -2.08 -0.05
CA VAL A 32 9.98 -2.70 1.22
C VAL A 32 11.01 -2.32 2.28
N GLU A 33 10.70 -1.28 3.04
CA GLU A 33 11.51 -0.85 4.17
C GLU A 33 10.93 -1.34 5.50
N LEU A 34 11.82 -1.47 6.48
CA LEU A 34 11.41 -1.74 7.85
C LEU A 34 10.60 -0.55 8.37
N LEU A 35 9.45 -0.82 8.99
CA LEU A 35 8.62 0.25 9.56
C LEU A 35 9.48 1.10 10.52
N PRO A 36 9.61 2.42 10.31
CA PRO A 36 10.55 3.25 11.08
C PRO A 36 10.33 3.20 12.61
N ILE A 37 9.11 2.91 13.04
CA ILE A 37 8.74 2.78 14.44
C ILE A 37 9.40 1.57 15.14
N ILE A 38 9.79 0.54 14.38
CA ILE A 38 10.44 -0.67 14.92
C ILE A 38 11.76 -0.30 15.59
N ASN A 39 12.57 0.54 14.94
CA ASN A 39 13.87 0.98 15.48
C ASN A 39 13.76 2.11 16.51
N LYS A 40 12.59 2.74 16.64
CA LYS A 40 12.35 3.86 17.56
C LYS A 40 11.62 3.44 18.84
N CYS A 41 11.26 2.17 18.98
CA CYS A 41 10.51 1.67 20.13
C CYS A 41 11.31 0.59 20.85
N SER A 42 11.73 0.88 22.09
CA SER A 42 12.47 -0.07 22.94
C SER A 42 11.58 -1.11 23.64
N SER A 43 10.25 -1.00 23.53
CA SER A 43 9.30 -1.94 24.13
C SER A 43 8.44 -2.57 23.06
N PHE A 44 8.55 -3.90 22.94
CA PHE A 44 7.74 -4.67 22.00
C PHE A 44 6.23 -4.54 22.28
N VAL A 45 5.84 -4.51 23.55
CA VAL A 45 4.44 -4.33 23.96
C VAL A 45 3.93 -2.96 23.51
N LYS A 46 4.73 -1.91 23.70
CA LYS A 46 4.39 -0.55 23.27
C LYS A 46 4.28 -0.48 21.74
N LEU A 47 5.27 -1.01 21.02
CA LEU A 47 5.29 -1.07 19.55
C LEU A 47 4.04 -1.75 19.00
N LYS A 48 3.68 -2.93 19.53
CA LYS A 48 2.48 -3.68 19.14
C LYS A 48 1.21 -2.85 19.35
N ARG A 49 1.08 -2.15 20.48
CA ARG A 49 -0.08 -1.29 20.78
C ARG A 49 -0.15 -0.08 19.86
N ILE A 50 0.99 0.57 19.58
CA ILE A 50 1.05 1.71 18.64
C ILE A 50 0.56 1.26 17.27
N LEU A 51 1.09 0.16 16.74
CA LEU A 51 0.70 -0.32 15.42
C LEU A 51 -0.77 -0.75 15.39
N ALA A 52 -1.29 -1.37 16.45
CA ALA A 52 -2.71 -1.72 16.55
C ALA A 52 -3.61 -0.47 16.46
N TRP A 53 -3.24 0.63 17.13
CA TRP A 53 -3.95 1.90 17.00
C TRP A 53 -3.87 2.47 15.58
N CYS A 54 -2.71 2.43 14.93
CA CYS A 54 -2.56 2.86 13.54
C CYS A 54 -3.46 2.05 12.59
N LEU A 55 -3.53 0.72 12.79
CA LEU A 55 -4.38 -0.16 11.99
C LEU A 55 -5.86 0.11 12.21
N ARG A 56 -6.30 0.35 13.47
CA ARG A 56 -7.68 0.76 13.77
C ARG A 56 -7.99 2.11 13.14
N PHE A 57 -7.09 3.09 13.24
CA PHE A 57 -7.27 4.39 12.63
C PHE A 57 -7.48 4.27 11.12
N LYS A 58 -6.63 3.50 10.44
CA LYS A 58 -6.77 3.23 8.99
C LYS A 58 -8.14 2.66 8.65
N GLU A 59 -8.64 1.72 9.46
CA GLU A 59 -9.95 1.10 9.25
C GLU A 59 -11.09 2.09 9.52
N ASN A 60 -11.06 2.77 10.66
CA ASN A 60 -12.08 3.75 11.04
C ASN A 60 -12.15 4.94 10.08
N ALA A 61 -11.02 5.34 9.48
CA ALA A 61 -10.96 6.42 8.49
C ALA A 61 -11.65 6.05 7.16
N ARG A 62 -11.74 4.76 6.84
CA ARG A 62 -12.41 4.24 5.64
C ARG A 62 -13.90 3.98 5.83
N ASN A 63 -14.36 3.98 7.08
CA ASN A 63 -15.73 3.60 7.44
C ASN A 63 -16.52 4.79 8.01
N PRO A 64 -17.86 4.83 7.78
CA PRO A 64 -18.72 5.86 8.35
C PRO A 64 -18.74 5.78 9.88
N PRO A 65 -19.06 6.88 10.59
CA PRO A 65 -19.03 6.92 12.06
C PRO A 65 -19.77 5.78 12.76
N SER A 66 -20.89 5.31 12.19
CA SER A 66 -21.70 4.21 12.74
C SER A 66 -21.01 2.84 12.73
N GLN A 67 -19.97 2.67 11.91
CA GLN A 67 -19.22 1.41 11.77
C GLN A 67 -17.83 1.47 12.42
N ARG A 68 -17.47 2.60 13.05
CA ARG A 68 -16.15 2.77 13.65
C ARG A 68 -16.03 1.96 14.93
N THR A 69 -14.87 1.36 15.12
CA THR A 69 -14.52 0.69 16.38
C THR A 69 -14.11 1.73 17.41
N ILE A 70 -14.73 1.71 18.59
CA ILE A 70 -14.48 2.63 19.72
C ILE A 70 -14.09 1.81 20.96
N GLY A 71 -13.39 2.43 21.92
CA GLY A 71 -13.01 1.79 23.19
C GLY A 71 -11.59 1.23 23.19
N SER A 72 -11.30 0.27 24.07
CA SER A 72 -9.95 -0.30 24.22
C SER A 72 -9.54 -1.20 23.04
N LEU A 73 -8.23 -1.41 22.86
CA LEU A 73 -7.71 -2.39 21.90
C LEU A 73 -8.14 -3.81 22.28
N THR A 74 -8.65 -4.54 21.29
CA THR A 74 -9.00 -5.95 21.43
C THR A 74 -7.76 -6.84 21.26
N ALA A 75 -7.84 -8.08 21.77
CA ALA A 75 -6.79 -9.08 21.56
C ALA A 75 -6.56 -9.35 20.05
N THR A 76 -7.63 -9.36 19.25
CA THR A 76 -7.58 -9.54 17.80
C THR A 76 -6.79 -8.43 17.11
N GLU A 77 -6.96 -7.18 17.52
CA GLU A 77 -6.19 -6.06 16.95
C GLU A 77 -4.71 -6.13 17.31
N LEU A 78 -4.40 -6.54 18.55
CA LEU A 78 -3.02 -6.77 18.98
C LEU A 78 -2.37 -7.92 18.19
N SER A 79 -3.13 -9.00 17.93
CA SER A 79 -2.66 -10.13 17.11
C SER A 79 -2.42 -9.70 15.65
N ARG A 80 -3.36 -8.95 15.06
CA ARG A 80 -3.19 -8.38 13.71
C ARG A 80 -1.96 -7.48 13.62
N ALA A 81 -1.74 -6.64 14.61
CA ALA A 81 -0.55 -5.78 14.68
C ALA A 81 0.73 -6.61 14.76
N LEU A 82 0.75 -7.66 15.58
CA LEU A 82 1.87 -8.59 15.67
C LEU A 82 2.20 -9.23 14.31
N ILE A 83 1.18 -9.79 13.63
CA ILE A 83 1.37 -10.40 12.31
C ILE A 83 1.87 -9.37 11.30
N CYS A 84 1.40 -8.13 11.37
CA CYS A 84 1.88 -7.06 10.50
C CYS A 84 3.37 -6.74 10.72
N LEU A 85 3.83 -6.69 11.98
CA LEU A 85 5.25 -6.50 12.29
C LEU A 85 6.09 -7.66 11.75
N ILE A 86 5.68 -8.90 12.03
CA ILE A 86 6.38 -10.10 11.57
C ILE A 86 6.50 -10.09 10.05
N ARG A 87 5.40 -9.85 9.33
CA ARG A 87 5.39 -9.79 7.86
C ARG A 87 6.31 -8.70 7.32
N ASN A 88 6.33 -7.52 7.95
CA ASN A 88 7.22 -6.44 7.51
C ASN A 88 8.70 -6.82 7.69
N VAL A 89 9.08 -7.33 8.86
CA VAL A 89 10.44 -7.83 9.12
C VAL A 89 10.81 -8.93 8.12
N GLN A 90 9.92 -9.89 7.91
CA GLN A 90 10.15 -10.98 6.96
C GLN A 90 10.31 -10.48 5.53
N SER A 91 9.52 -9.50 5.11
CA SER A 91 9.59 -8.94 3.76
C SER A 91 10.89 -8.19 3.48
N VAL A 92 11.55 -7.67 4.53
CA VAL A 92 12.86 -7.01 4.44
C VAL A 92 14.00 -8.04 4.43
N HIS A 93 13.94 -9.04 5.33
CA HIS A 93 15.06 -9.95 5.56
C HIS A 93 15.01 -11.25 4.77
N PHE A 94 13.83 -11.69 4.30
CA PHE A 94 13.63 -12.94 3.57
C PHE A 94 12.90 -12.75 2.23
N PRO A 95 13.29 -11.76 1.39
CA PRO A 95 12.56 -11.48 0.15
C PRO A 95 12.65 -12.64 -0.85
N LEU A 96 13.76 -13.38 -0.88
CA LEU A 96 13.98 -14.50 -1.80
C LEU A 96 13.15 -15.71 -1.39
N GLU A 97 13.10 -16.03 -0.11
CA GLU A 97 12.30 -17.11 0.47
C GLU A 97 10.81 -16.85 0.24
N ILE A 98 10.36 -15.62 0.49
CA ILE A 98 8.98 -15.21 0.21
C ILE A 98 8.69 -15.36 -1.28
N GLN A 99 9.57 -14.89 -2.16
CA GLN A 99 9.38 -15.04 -3.60
C GLN A 99 9.38 -16.52 -4.04
N CYS A 100 10.19 -17.35 -3.40
CA CYS A 100 10.25 -18.80 -3.63
C CYS A 100 8.93 -19.47 -3.26
N LEU A 101 8.44 -19.20 -2.05
CA LEU A 101 7.18 -19.73 -1.53
C LEU A 101 5.97 -19.25 -2.36
N LEU A 102 5.96 -17.97 -2.77
CA LEU A 102 4.91 -17.43 -3.65
C LEU A 102 4.88 -18.10 -5.03
N LYS A 103 6.02 -18.66 -5.49
CA LYS A 103 6.12 -19.45 -6.72
C LYS A 103 5.82 -20.94 -6.52
N GLY A 104 5.38 -21.35 -5.33
CA GLY A 104 5.09 -22.74 -5.00
C GLY A 104 6.33 -23.64 -4.95
N LYS A 105 7.52 -23.06 -4.81
CA LYS A 105 8.78 -23.80 -4.73
C LYS A 105 9.11 -24.10 -3.27
N GLN A 106 9.85 -25.19 -3.03
CA GLN A 106 10.38 -25.47 -1.69
C GLN A 106 11.47 -24.46 -1.32
N LEU A 107 11.55 -24.12 -0.04
CA LEU A 107 12.70 -23.38 0.49
C LEU A 107 13.96 -24.19 0.23
N TYR A 108 15.06 -23.52 -0.08
CA TYR A 108 16.35 -24.19 -0.22
C TYR A 108 16.61 -25.05 1.03
N PRO A 109 17.24 -26.23 0.90
CA PRO A 109 17.68 -26.97 2.08
C PRO A 109 18.60 -26.05 2.87
N VAL A 110 18.25 -25.79 4.13
CA VAL A 110 19.02 -24.96 5.06
C VAL A 110 20.46 -25.44 5.03
N GLN A 111 21.36 -24.67 4.43
CA GLN A 111 22.78 -24.89 4.64
C GLN A 111 23.04 -24.50 6.09
N VAL A 112 23.16 -25.51 6.95
CA VAL A 112 23.62 -25.35 8.32
C VAL A 112 25.09 -24.95 8.21
N VAL A 113 25.32 -23.63 8.13
CA VAL A 113 26.67 -23.07 8.21
C VAL A 113 27.01 -23.03 9.70
N TYR A 114 27.90 -23.93 10.11
CA TYR A 114 28.50 -23.98 11.44
C TYR A 114 29.49 -22.82 11.64
#